data_AF-A0A6G1RJV7-F1
#
_entry.id   AF-A0A6G1RJV7-F1
#
_cell.length_a   1.000
_cell.length_b   1.000
_cell.length_c   1.000
_cell.angle_alpha   90.00
_cell.angle_beta   90.00
_cell.angle_gamma   90.00
#
_symmetry.space_group_name_H-M   'P 1'
#
loop_
_entity.id
_entity.type
_entity.pdbx_description
1 polymer ?
#
loop_
_entity_poly.entity_id
_entity_poly.type
_entity_poly.pdbx_seq_one_letter_code
_entity_poly.pdbx_strand_id
1 'polypeptide(L)'
;MLLPSMLLQSHQPGPPADEMAQGAELQPSFEDVFNILSNMPQDRLLHLKHKLKHLIHGPSSKLLQGMVLLTLGQEANARICLDALRGNRAAQYVCQTKLDITGVQEGGEDLQPPQLDADAMELLAQIYSVLEEEKLCSPKAVDKARQAATQACTTSKETQED
;
A
#
# COMPACT_ATOMS: atom_id res chain seq x y z
N MET A 1 50.09 25.04 34.62
CA MET A 1 50.14 25.41 33.19
C MET A 1 50.28 24.13 32.38
N LEU A 2 49.41 23.98 31.37
CA LEU A 2 49.38 22.97 30.29
C LEU A 2 49.20 21.47 30.64
N LEU A 3 47.94 21.00 30.50
CA LEU A 3 47.58 19.89 29.59
C LEU A 3 47.90 20.32 28.15
N PRO A 4 48.22 19.44 27.18
CA PRO A 4 47.37 18.33 26.69
C PRO A 4 48.20 17.05 26.35
N SER A 5 47.68 15.87 26.03
CA SER A 5 46.91 15.54 24.83
C SER A 5 46.31 14.16 25.01
N MET A 6 45.00 14.12 25.25
CA MET A 6 44.20 12.93 25.07
C MET A 6 44.15 12.60 23.57
N LEU A 7 44.43 11.33 23.28
CA LEU A 7 44.33 10.72 21.97
C LEU A 7 42.92 10.92 21.38
N LEU A 8 42.86 11.72 20.32
CA LEU A 8 41.71 11.99 19.45
C LEU A 8 41.40 10.77 18.56
N GLN A 9 40.99 9.65 19.12
CA GLN A 9 40.42 8.58 18.29
C GLN A 9 38.95 8.87 18.00
N SER A 10 38.71 9.93 17.23
CA SER A 10 37.41 10.26 16.67
C SER A 10 37.03 9.24 15.61
N HIS A 11 36.05 8.41 15.97
CA HIS A 11 34.81 8.22 15.21
C HIS A 11 34.95 8.06 13.69
N GLN A 12 34.87 6.78 13.29
CA GLN A 12 33.98 6.19 12.28
C GLN A 12 33.93 6.86 10.87
N PRO A 13 34.21 6.08 9.80
CA PRO A 13 33.95 6.52 8.43
C PRO A 13 32.44 6.78 8.22
N GLY A 14 32.12 7.83 7.47
CA GLY A 14 30.75 8.25 7.19
C GLY A 14 29.89 7.15 6.53
N PRO A 15 28.56 7.24 6.63
CA PRO A 15 27.67 6.29 5.98
C PRO A 15 27.85 6.39 4.45
N PRO A 16 27.94 5.24 3.73
CA PRO A 16 27.82 5.27 2.28
C PRO A 16 26.40 5.73 1.93
N ALA A 17 26.31 6.72 1.05
CA ALA A 17 25.11 7.06 0.31
C ALA A 17 24.83 5.93 -0.71
N ASP A 18 24.35 4.78 -0.21
CA ASP A 18 23.56 3.84 -0.98
C ASP A 18 22.12 3.99 -0.47
N GLU A 19 21.54 5.12 -0.88
CA GLU A 19 20.19 5.51 -0.55
C GLU A 19 19.24 4.79 -1.51
N MET A 20 18.41 3.92 -0.93
CA MET A 20 17.08 3.52 -1.41
C MET A 20 17.01 2.52 -2.59
N ALA A 21 17.38 1.27 -2.33
CA ALA A 21 16.70 0.12 -2.92
C ALA A 21 16.76 -1.09 -1.99
N GLN A 22 16.56 -0.87 -0.68
CA GLN A 22 16.26 -1.98 0.22
C GLN A 22 14.89 -2.50 -0.21
N GLY A 23 14.91 -3.64 -0.93
CA GLY A 23 13.74 -4.42 -1.26
C GLY A 23 12.93 -4.58 0.00
N ALA A 24 11.89 -3.78 0.08
CA ALA A 24 11.19 -3.55 1.31
C ALA A 24 10.60 -4.88 1.70
N GLU A 25 11.05 -5.44 2.82
CA GLU A 25 10.32 -6.51 3.51
C GLU A 25 9.03 -5.95 4.15
N LEU A 26 8.50 -4.85 3.60
CA LEU A 26 7.31 -4.15 4.03
C LEU A 26 6.16 -5.14 4.03
N GLN A 27 5.40 -5.07 5.12
CA GLN A 27 4.18 -5.81 5.23
C GLN A 27 3.24 -5.40 4.07
N PRO A 28 2.61 -6.36 3.41
CA PRO A 28 1.72 -6.10 2.28
C PRO A 28 0.65 -5.12 2.72
N SER A 29 0.60 -3.96 2.06
CA SER A 29 -0.26 -2.84 2.45
C SER A 29 -0.68 -2.05 1.22
N PHE A 30 -1.81 -1.33 1.30
CA PHE A 30 -2.26 -0.47 0.19
C PHE A 30 -1.24 0.64 -0.14
N GLU A 31 -0.53 1.17 0.85
CA GLU A 31 0.57 2.13 0.63
C GLU A 31 1.74 1.52 -0.13
N ASP A 32 2.11 0.27 0.15
CA ASP A 32 3.16 -0.43 -0.59
C ASP A 32 2.76 -0.63 -2.05
N VAL A 33 1.50 -0.98 -2.32
CA VAL A 33 0.95 -1.00 -3.69
C VAL A 33 1.09 0.36 -4.37
N PHE A 34 0.73 1.46 -3.70
CA PHE A 34 0.94 2.80 -4.25
C PHE A 34 2.41 3.10 -4.55
N ASN A 35 3.33 2.67 -3.68
CA ASN A 35 4.75 2.83 -3.88
C ASN A 35 5.22 2.05 -5.13
N ILE A 36 4.78 0.80 -5.30
CA ILE A 36 5.05 -0.02 -6.49
C ILE A 36 4.53 0.68 -7.75
N LEU A 37 3.28 1.17 -7.72
CA LEU A 37 2.65 1.87 -8.84
C LEU A 37 3.38 3.19 -9.17
N SER A 38 3.85 3.92 -8.16
CA SER A 38 4.55 5.19 -8.32
C SER A 38 6.00 5.04 -8.81
N ASN A 39 6.65 3.90 -8.52
CA ASN A 39 7.97 3.58 -9.05
C ASN A 39 7.93 3.14 -10.52
N MET A 40 6.74 2.86 -11.07
CA MET A 40 6.60 2.52 -12.48
C MET A 40 6.64 3.75 -13.39
N PRO A 41 7.20 3.61 -14.61
CA PRO A 41 7.06 4.64 -15.62
C PRO A 41 5.59 4.81 -16.02
N GLN A 42 5.19 6.06 -16.25
CA GLN A 42 3.80 6.44 -16.55
C GLN A 42 3.20 5.66 -17.73
N ASP A 43 4.00 5.30 -18.74
CA ASP A 43 3.57 4.46 -19.87
C ASP A 43 3.06 3.08 -19.43
N ARG A 44 3.79 2.42 -18.52
CA ARG A 44 3.37 1.13 -17.96
C ARG A 44 2.13 1.25 -17.10
N LEU A 45 2.02 2.34 -16.33
CA LEU A 45 0.87 2.62 -15.51
C LEU A 45 -0.40 2.84 -16.37
N LEU A 46 -0.26 3.51 -17.51
CA LEU A 46 -1.33 3.64 -18.51
C LEU A 46 -1.68 2.29 -19.13
N HIS A 47 -0.69 1.48 -19.52
CA HIS A 47 -0.93 0.13 -20.04
C HIS A 47 -1.72 -0.73 -19.05
N LEU A 48 -1.31 -0.72 -17.77
CA LEU A 48 -1.99 -1.40 -16.68
C LEU A 48 -3.44 -0.92 -16.54
N LYS A 49 -3.68 0.40 -16.54
CA LYS A 49 -5.04 0.98 -16.51
C LYS A 49 -5.93 0.43 -17.62
N HIS A 50 -5.42 0.41 -18.86
CA HIS A 50 -6.17 -0.11 -20.01
C HIS A 50 -6.46 -1.59 -19.85
N LYS A 51 -5.47 -2.37 -19.42
CA LYS A 51 -5.63 -3.79 -19.18
C LYS A 51 -6.64 -4.10 -18.07
N LEU A 52 -6.64 -3.34 -16.98
CA LEU A 52 -7.62 -3.45 -15.88
C LEU A 52 -9.05 -3.11 -16.29
N LYS A 53 -9.25 -2.33 -17.36
CA LYS A 53 -10.60 -2.15 -17.94
C LYS A 53 -11.10 -3.41 -18.64
N HIS A 54 -10.20 -4.29 -19.08
CA HIS A 54 -10.53 -5.51 -19.81
C HIS A 54 -10.46 -6.76 -18.92
N LEU A 55 -9.64 -6.75 -17.86
CA LEU A 55 -9.62 -7.79 -16.84
C LEU A 55 -10.85 -7.65 -15.94
N ILE A 56 -11.63 -8.73 -15.87
CA ILE A 56 -12.65 -9.13 -14.87
C ILE A 56 -13.26 -7.99 -14.04
N HIS A 57 -14.59 -7.84 -14.09
CA HIS A 57 -15.38 -6.88 -13.30
C HIS A 57 -15.43 -7.19 -11.78
N GLY A 58 -14.29 -7.45 -11.16
CA GLY A 58 -14.16 -7.72 -9.74
C GLY A 58 -13.89 -6.46 -8.90
N PRO A 59 -14.15 -6.52 -7.59
CA PRO A 59 -13.83 -5.44 -6.67
C PRO A 59 -12.32 -5.15 -6.59
N SER A 60 -11.47 -6.17 -6.71
CA SER A 60 -10.01 -6.03 -6.73
C SER A 60 -9.50 -5.25 -7.93
N SER A 61 -9.98 -5.56 -9.13
CA SER A 61 -9.63 -4.85 -10.37
C SER A 61 -10.11 -3.38 -10.36
N LYS A 62 -11.31 -3.11 -9.84
CA LYS A 62 -11.82 -1.74 -9.67
C LYS A 62 -11.00 -0.94 -8.65
N LEU A 63 -10.63 -1.57 -7.53
CA LEU A 63 -9.83 -0.91 -6.50
C LEU A 63 -8.44 -0.56 -7.06
N LEU A 64 -7.77 -1.53 -7.70
CA LEU A 64 -6.49 -1.30 -8.35
C LEU A 64 -6.57 -0.23 -9.44
N GLN A 65 -7.65 -0.20 -10.23
CA GLN A 65 -7.89 0.86 -11.20
C GLN A 65 -8.00 2.23 -10.53
N GLY A 66 -8.72 2.33 -9.41
CA GLY A 66 -8.79 3.54 -8.59
C GLY A 66 -7.40 3.98 -8.11
N MET A 67 -6.60 3.06 -7.60
CA MET A 67 -5.23 3.35 -7.13
C MET A 67 -4.33 3.83 -8.27
N VAL A 68 -4.37 3.17 -9.43
CA VAL A 68 -3.64 3.58 -10.64
C VAL A 68 -4.04 4.99 -11.09
N LEU A 69 -5.34 5.30 -11.06
CA LEU A 69 -5.84 6.63 -11.40
C LEU A 69 -5.37 7.69 -10.41
N LEU A 70 -5.31 7.39 -9.11
CA LEU A 70 -4.74 8.31 -8.10
C LEU A 70 -3.25 8.55 -8.34
N THR A 71 -2.47 7.50 -8.63
CA THR A 71 -1.04 7.65 -8.96
C THR A 71 -0.82 8.48 -10.23
N LEU A 72 -1.77 8.45 -11.18
CA LEU A 72 -1.76 9.30 -12.38
C LEU A 72 -2.28 10.74 -12.13
N GLY A 73 -2.72 11.07 -10.91
CA GLY A 73 -3.36 12.37 -10.61
C GLY A 73 -4.78 12.51 -11.18
N GLN A 74 -5.41 11.41 -11.60
CA GLN A 74 -6.78 11.38 -12.12
C GLN A 74 -7.82 11.16 -11.01
N GLU A 75 -7.82 12.03 -10.00
CA GLU A 75 -8.63 11.90 -8.78
C GLU A 75 -10.14 11.75 -9.05
N ALA A 76 -10.69 12.51 -10.01
CA ALA A 76 -12.10 12.44 -10.35
C ALA A 76 -12.51 11.04 -10.87
N ASN A 77 -11.67 10.43 -11.72
CA ASN A 77 -11.92 9.08 -12.21
C ASN A 77 -11.70 8.04 -11.10
N ALA A 78 -10.69 8.24 -10.24
CA ALA A 78 -10.46 7.37 -9.10
C ALA A 78 -11.65 7.34 -8.14
N ARG A 79 -12.24 8.51 -7.84
CA ARG A 79 -13.46 8.62 -7.02
C ARG A 79 -14.60 7.79 -7.59
N ILE A 80 -14.80 7.79 -8.91
CA ILE A 80 -15.84 6.99 -9.57
C ILE A 80 -15.58 5.48 -9.39
N CYS A 81 -14.34 5.03 -9.56
CA CYS A 81 -13.96 3.63 -9.36
C CYS A 81 -14.13 3.20 -7.89
N LEU A 82 -13.75 4.06 -6.94
CA LEU A 82 -13.82 3.78 -5.51
C LEU A 82 -15.26 3.88 -4.98
N ASP A 83 -16.10 4.75 -5.52
CA ASP A 83 -17.52 4.85 -5.16
C ASP A 83 -18.30 3.58 -5.53
N ALA A 84 -17.92 2.92 -6.64
CA ALA A 84 -18.44 1.60 -6.99
C ALA A 84 -18.09 0.51 -5.96
N LEU A 85 -17.14 0.79 -5.05
CA LEU A 85 -16.71 -0.06 -3.95
C LEU A 85 -16.98 0.61 -2.59
N ARG A 86 -17.92 1.56 -2.50
CA ARG A 86 -18.25 2.27 -1.26
C ARG A 86 -18.58 1.33 -0.08
N GLY A 87 -19.13 0.15 -0.37
CA GLY A 87 -19.40 -0.88 0.64
C GLY A 87 -18.15 -1.60 1.17
N ASN A 88 -16.97 -1.34 0.60
CA ASN A 88 -15.73 -2.01 0.94
C ASN A 88 -14.81 -1.10 1.79
N ARG A 89 -14.27 -1.64 2.90
CA ARG A 89 -13.38 -0.87 3.78
C ARG A 89 -12.05 -0.48 3.10
N ALA A 90 -11.54 -1.30 2.16
CA ALA A 90 -10.33 -0.98 1.41
C ALA A 90 -10.51 0.29 0.54
N ALA A 91 -11.64 0.41 -0.14
CA ALA A 91 -11.91 1.57 -1.00
C ALA A 91 -12.09 2.86 -0.17
N GLN A 92 -12.77 2.76 0.98
CA GLN A 92 -12.92 3.87 1.92
C GLN A 92 -11.56 4.31 2.48
N TYR A 93 -10.72 3.36 2.88
CA TYR A 93 -9.36 3.64 3.35
C TYR A 93 -8.53 4.36 2.28
N VAL A 94 -8.54 3.86 1.03
CA VAL A 94 -7.81 4.50 -0.07
C VAL A 94 -8.34 5.91 -0.34
N CYS A 95 -9.65 6.11 -0.32
CA CYS A 95 -10.26 7.44 -0.44
C CYS A 95 -9.78 8.38 0.68
N GLN A 96 -9.85 7.95 1.94
CA GLN A 96 -9.49 8.79 3.07
C GLN A 96 -7.98 9.11 3.06
N THR A 97 -7.13 8.11 2.84
CA THR A 97 -5.68 8.30 2.84
C THR A 97 -5.17 9.13 1.67
N LYS A 98 -5.80 9.07 0.48
CA LYS A 98 -5.27 9.72 -0.74
C LYS A 98 -6.09 10.90 -1.27
N LEU A 99 -7.40 10.93 -1.06
CA LEU A 99 -8.30 11.98 -1.55
C LEU A 99 -8.71 12.99 -0.47
N ASP A 100 -8.60 12.63 0.80
CA ASP A 100 -8.98 13.47 1.96
C ASP A 100 -7.80 14.25 2.56
N ILE A 101 -6.67 14.36 1.84
CA ILE A 101 -5.51 15.15 2.27
C ILE A 101 -5.76 16.67 2.14
N THR A 102 -6.97 17.09 1.75
CA THR A 102 -7.32 18.50 1.47
C THR A 102 -8.47 19.05 2.34
N GLY A 103 -8.58 18.56 3.57
CA GLY A 103 -9.22 19.33 4.64
C GLY A 103 -10.38 18.62 5.31
N VAL A 104 -10.07 17.80 6.31
CA VAL A 104 -10.52 17.97 7.70
C VAL A 104 -10.11 16.70 8.47
N GLN A 105 -8.89 16.71 9.02
CA GLN A 105 -8.63 15.88 10.20
C GLN A 105 -9.44 16.49 11.34
N GLU A 106 -10.72 16.13 11.44
CA GLU A 106 -11.47 16.26 12.69
C GLU A 106 -11.45 14.90 13.36
N GLY A 107 -10.72 14.83 14.47
CA GLY A 107 -10.74 13.70 15.38
C GLY A 107 -9.47 12.87 15.32
N GLY A 108 -8.39 13.42 15.85
CA GLY A 108 -7.27 12.59 16.28
C GLY A 108 -7.72 11.64 17.37
N GLU A 109 -7.97 10.38 17.00
CA GLU A 109 -8.00 9.25 17.91
C GLU A 109 -7.26 8.10 17.22
N ASP A 110 -5.99 7.97 17.62
CA ASP A 110 -5.04 6.90 17.32
C ASP A 110 -4.59 6.73 15.86
N LEU A 111 -3.31 7.00 15.62
CA LEU A 111 -2.55 6.75 14.39
C LEU A 111 -2.34 5.23 14.16
N GLN A 112 -3.37 4.42 14.38
CA GLN A 112 -3.40 3.04 13.95
C GLN A 112 -4.14 3.00 12.61
N PRO A 113 -3.57 2.38 11.56
CA PRO A 113 -4.32 2.17 10.33
C PRO A 113 -5.64 1.49 10.71
N PRO A 114 -6.81 2.02 10.29
CA PRO A 114 -8.10 1.44 10.64
C PRO A 114 -8.02 -0.04 10.30
N GLN A 115 -8.20 -0.91 11.31
CA GLN A 115 -8.02 -2.35 11.13
C GLN A 115 -8.83 -2.79 9.91
N LEU A 116 -8.14 -3.15 8.83
CA LEU A 116 -8.78 -3.53 7.60
C LEU A 116 -9.45 -4.88 7.85
N ASP A 117 -10.76 -4.94 7.62
CA ASP A 117 -11.52 -6.18 7.77
C ASP A 117 -10.93 -7.28 6.88
N ALA A 118 -11.27 -8.52 7.21
CA ALA A 118 -10.90 -9.70 6.43
C ALA A 118 -11.14 -9.53 4.92
N ASP A 119 -12.27 -8.92 4.53
CA ASP A 119 -12.62 -8.64 3.15
C ASP A 119 -11.68 -7.64 2.46
N ALA A 120 -11.25 -6.60 3.18
CA ALA A 120 -10.29 -5.62 2.68
C ALA A 120 -8.88 -6.23 2.53
N MET A 121 -8.48 -7.10 3.47
CA MET A 121 -7.24 -7.86 3.37
C MET A 121 -7.27 -8.89 2.23
N GLU A 122 -8.42 -9.51 1.99
CA GLU A 122 -8.62 -10.41 0.84
C GLU A 122 -8.49 -9.65 -0.48
N LEU A 123 -9.07 -8.46 -0.59
CA LEU A 123 -8.86 -7.60 -1.76
C LEU A 123 -7.41 -7.21 -1.95
N LEU A 124 -6.70 -6.90 -0.87
CA LEU A 124 -5.27 -6.61 -0.94
C LEU A 124 -4.49 -7.80 -1.51
N ALA A 125 -4.76 -9.02 -1.03
CA ALA A 125 -4.14 -10.23 -1.56
C ALA A 125 -4.46 -10.44 -3.05
N GLN A 126 -5.71 -10.23 -3.47
CA GLN A 126 -6.10 -10.29 -4.88
C GLN A 126 -5.37 -9.24 -5.73
N ILE A 127 -5.20 -8.01 -5.22
CA ILE A 127 -4.44 -6.96 -5.90
C ILE A 127 -2.99 -7.39 -6.09
N TYR A 128 -2.34 -7.94 -5.07
CA TYR A 128 -0.97 -8.43 -5.20
C TYR A 128 -0.85 -9.55 -6.23
N SER A 129 -1.85 -10.44 -6.34
CA SER A 129 -1.88 -11.45 -7.41
C SER A 129 -1.90 -10.80 -8.81
N VAL A 130 -2.74 -9.79 -9.02
CA VAL A 130 -2.77 -9.06 -10.30
C VAL A 130 -1.44 -8.33 -10.56
N LEU A 131 -0.81 -7.76 -9.54
CA LEU A 131 0.50 -7.13 -9.67
C LEU A 131 1.60 -8.15 -10.01
N GLU A 132 1.52 -9.37 -9.49
CA GLU A 132 2.43 -10.48 -9.81
C GLU A 132 2.26 -10.98 -11.25
N GLU A 133 1.02 -11.09 -11.74
CA GLU A 133 0.75 -11.38 -13.15
C GLU A 133 1.42 -10.34 -14.08
N GLU A 134 1.49 -9.08 -13.62
CA GLU A 134 2.15 -7.98 -14.31
C GLU A 134 3.66 -7.88 -14.06
N LYS A 135 4.22 -8.83 -13.30
CA LYS A 135 5.62 -8.86 -12.88
C LYS A 135 6.06 -7.59 -12.15
N LEU A 136 5.13 -6.94 -11.47
CA LEU A 136 5.35 -5.73 -10.67
C LEU A 136 5.73 -6.08 -9.22
N CYS A 137 5.33 -7.27 -8.76
CA CYS A 137 5.67 -7.78 -7.45
C CYS A 137 6.29 -9.17 -7.54
N SER A 138 7.08 -9.52 -6.51
CA SER A 138 7.57 -10.88 -6.33
C SER A 138 6.43 -11.79 -5.82
N PRO A 139 6.44 -13.10 -6.16
CA PRO A 139 5.47 -14.06 -5.62
C PRO A 139 5.50 -14.13 -4.09
N LYS A 140 6.65 -13.81 -3.47
CA LYS A 140 6.80 -13.71 -2.00
C LYS A 140 5.89 -12.62 -1.39
N ALA A 141 5.66 -11.51 -2.09
CA ALA A 141 4.77 -10.45 -1.62
C ALA A 141 3.30 -10.88 -1.67
N VAL A 142 2.92 -11.62 -2.70
CA VAL A 142 1.58 -12.22 -2.83
C VAL A 142 1.32 -13.19 -1.69
N ASP A 143 2.29 -14.06 -1.39
CA ASP A 143 2.15 -15.05 -0.33
C ASP A 143 1.97 -14.38 1.04
N LYS A 144 2.76 -13.33 1.33
CA LYS A 144 2.57 -12.50 2.53
C LYS A 144 1.18 -11.86 2.58
N ALA A 145 0.70 -11.30 1.46
CA ALA A 145 -0.61 -10.65 1.41
C ALA A 145 -1.75 -11.63 1.65
N ARG A 146 -1.66 -12.83 1.07
CA ARG A 146 -2.60 -13.93 1.30
C ARG A 146 -2.55 -14.43 2.74
N GLN A 147 -1.37 -14.50 3.34
CA GLN A 147 -1.21 -14.86 4.74
C GLN A 147 -1.88 -13.82 5.65
N ALA A 148 -1.68 -12.53 5.39
CA ALA A 148 -2.33 -11.44 6.12
C ALA A 148 -3.87 -11.51 6.01
N ALA A 149 -4.41 -11.78 4.81
CA ALA A 149 -5.83 -12.02 4.61
C ALA A 149 -6.36 -13.20 5.42
N THR A 150 -5.61 -14.32 5.41
CA THR A 150 -5.98 -15.51 6.18
C THR A 150 -5.98 -15.22 7.68
N GLN A 151 -4.99 -14.47 8.19
CA GLN A 151 -4.92 -14.09 9.60
C GLN A 151 -6.08 -13.17 10.00
N ALA A 152 -6.42 -12.19 9.17
CA ALA A 152 -7.56 -11.31 9.42
C ALA A 152 -8.89 -12.10 9.47
N CYS A 153 -9.05 -13.11 8.60
CA CYS A 153 -10.19 -14.03 8.65
C CYS A 153 -10.24 -14.87 9.94
N THR A 154 -9.09 -15.30 10.48
CA THR A 154 -9.05 -16.11 11.71
C THR A 154 -9.29 -15.28 12.96
N THR A 155 -8.72 -14.07 13.04
CA THR A 155 -8.95 -13.15 14.16
C THR A 155 -10.41 -12.73 14.27
N SER A 156 -11.11 -12.59 13.14
CA SER A 156 -12.55 -12.30 13.10
C SER A 156 -13.43 -13.41 13.70
N LYS A 157 -12.90 -14.64 13.86
CA LYS A 157 -13.65 -15.79 14.39
C LYS A 157 -13.48 -16.00 15.90
N GLU A 158 -12.41 -15.48 16.50
CA GLU A 158 -12.15 -15.65 17.95
C GLU A 158 -12.90 -14.65 18.84
N THR A 159 -13.62 -13.67 18.29
CA THR A 159 -14.40 -12.70 19.09
C THR A 159 -15.88 -13.07 19.20
N GLN A 160 -16.28 -14.29 18.82
CA GLN A 160 -17.67 -14.76 18.90
C GLN A 160 -17.83 -15.98 19.82
N GLU A 161 -17.10 -16.01 20.94
CA GLU A 161 -17.30 -16.95 22.03
C GLU A 161 -17.27 -16.20 23.38
N ASP A 162 -18.40 -15.57 23.75
CA ASP A 162 -18.86 -15.41 25.14
C ASP A 162 -20.39 -15.39 25.18
#